data_AF-A0A957HH30-F1
#
_entry.id   AF-A0A957HH30-F1
#
_cell.length_a   1.000
_cell.length_b   1.000
_cell.length_c   1.000
_cell.angle_alpha   90.00
_cell.angle_beta   90.00
_cell.angle_gamma   90.00
#
_symmetry.space_group_name_H-M   'P 1'
#
loop_
_entity.id
_entity.type
_entity.pdbx_description
1 polymer ?
#
loop_
_entity_poly.entity_id
_entity_poly.type
_entity_poly.pdbx_seq_one_letter_code
_entity_poly.pdbx_strand_id
1 'polypeptide(L)'
;MDTAVPPTLTPSATPLPATPTPIPPTQTPTATATPSPTATPDFSCPQPGGNATLETSLDFPEFSEKLVAYLNQVGTIEQLPEQLEALNIEYDIFPVDMNDDDALEFVLNVAIPPEGEMAFPGDRGTAILQCRNGSYEVIFDIWSGIYRFFRYTFSDDVDNDGNQDVIIVGGFAGSACDLEPKVFIWSESEIVDASPDHRELALGCSHEDMVLTEDIDGDGAKELIISGWTVGHLDYAPPRTITQTFTLQNGTYHLQTTEFGPPEYLVHLLDDAQRVLDSSDLVMAAQLYETIAEEQSLPTVFSDYIGPPQAATERGIEPDYPQEYQQAFALFRLAALQTVLGNTTEADWALTQLKERFPQGTPGAEFISLTLLLVNSLQQGDTPESACEAVAQEIEQTYPKLGAHYYWGWNIAWYQNETICPFTEPFYD
;
A
#
# COMPACT_ATOMS: atom_id res chain seq x y z
N MET A 1 20.11 -41.26 -51.48
CA MET A 1 20.17 -41.10 -50.01
C MET A 1 19.53 -39.77 -49.73
N ASP A 2 18.21 -39.80 -49.55
CA ASP A 2 17.36 -38.63 -49.37
C ASP A 2 17.45 -38.12 -47.93
N THR A 3 17.82 -36.87 -47.79
CA THR A 3 17.81 -36.09 -46.55
C THR A 3 16.39 -35.62 -46.25
N ALA A 4 15.78 -36.21 -45.22
CA ALA A 4 14.50 -35.77 -44.69
C ALA A 4 14.70 -34.57 -43.74
N VAL A 5 14.04 -33.47 -44.06
CA VAL A 5 13.95 -32.24 -43.26
C VAL A 5 12.95 -32.47 -42.12
N PRO A 6 13.25 -32.10 -40.85
CA PRO A 6 12.31 -32.23 -39.75
C PRO A 6 11.21 -31.14 -39.82
N PRO A 7 10.00 -31.41 -39.32
CA PRO A 7 8.89 -30.48 -39.43
C PRO A 7 9.03 -29.29 -38.46
N THR A 8 8.81 -28.09 -38.98
CA THR A 8 8.68 -26.84 -38.24
C THR A 8 7.41 -26.85 -37.40
N LEU A 9 7.53 -26.74 -36.08
CA LEU A 9 6.41 -26.53 -35.19
C LEU A 9 5.89 -25.10 -35.36
N THR A 10 4.61 -24.98 -35.68
CA THR A 10 3.90 -23.69 -35.79
C THR A 10 3.33 -23.37 -34.41
N PRO A 11 3.51 -22.15 -33.86
CA PRO A 11 2.93 -21.79 -32.57
C PRO A 11 1.40 -21.82 -32.68
N SER A 12 0.77 -22.61 -31.82
CA SER A 12 -0.68 -22.66 -31.67
C SER A 12 -1.11 -21.41 -30.91
N ALA A 13 -1.79 -20.49 -31.59
CA ALA A 13 -2.39 -19.32 -30.97
C ALA A 13 -3.43 -19.77 -29.92
N THR A 14 -3.22 -19.35 -28.67
CA THR A 14 -4.20 -19.45 -27.59
C THR A 14 -5.47 -18.69 -28.00
N PRO A 15 -6.67 -19.28 -27.90
CA PRO A 15 -7.90 -18.59 -28.27
C PRO A 15 -8.15 -17.41 -27.31
N LEU A 16 -8.56 -16.28 -27.89
CA LEU A 16 -9.02 -15.12 -27.12
C LEU A 16 -10.21 -15.48 -26.21
N PRO A 17 -10.35 -14.81 -25.05
CA PRO A 17 -11.51 -14.97 -24.17
C PRO A 17 -12.82 -14.72 -24.92
N ALA A 18 -13.84 -15.52 -24.61
CA ALA A 18 -15.16 -15.40 -25.20
C ALA A 18 -15.79 -14.03 -24.88
N THR A 19 -16.42 -13.44 -25.89
CA THR A 19 -17.23 -12.22 -25.78
C THR A 19 -18.35 -12.44 -24.74
N PRO A 20 -18.59 -11.49 -23.80
CA PRO A 20 -19.63 -11.63 -22.79
C PRO A 20 -21.00 -11.79 -23.46
N THR A 21 -21.76 -12.76 -22.95
CA THR A 21 -23.13 -13.05 -23.39
C THR A 21 -24.05 -11.92 -22.94
N PRO A 22 -24.96 -11.41 -23.79
CA PRO A 22 -25.89 -10.36 -23.38
C PRO A 22 -26.79 -10.83 -22.23
N ILE A 23 -26.83 -10.01 -21.17
CA ILE A 23 -27.65 -10.20 -19.98
C ILE A 23 -29.13 -10.23 -20.40
N PRO A 24 -29.94 -11.20 -19.93
CA PRO A 24 -31.37 -11.24 -20.21
C PRO A 24 -32.07 -9.97 -19.69
N PRO A 25 -33.14 -9.50 -20.35
CA PRO A 25 -33.86 -8.30 -19.91
C PRO A 25 -34.42 -8.49 -18.50
N THR A 26 -33.99 -7.60 -17.60
CA THR A 26 -34.46 -7.48 -16.22
C THR A 26 -35.98 -7.36 -16.20
N GLN A 27 -36.65 -8.23 -15.44
CA GLN A 27 -38.09 -8.12 -15.21
C GLN A 27 -38.38 -6.82 -14.46
N THR A 28 -39.25 -5.98 -15.02
CA THR A 28 -39.73 -4.76 -14.35
C THR A 28 -40.48 -5.16 -13.08
N PRO A 29 -40.06 -4.71 -11.89
CA PRO A 29 -40.77 -5.01 -10.65
C PRO A 29 -42.19 -4.44 -10.70
N THR A 30 -43.15 -5.26 -10.28
CA THR A 30 -44.55 -4.84 -10.11
C THR A 30 -44.64 -4.00 -8.84
N ALA A 31 -45.01 -2.72 -9.00
CA ALA A 31 -45.20 -1.80 -7.89
C ALA A 31 -46.26 -2.34 -6.90
N THR A 32 -45.80 -2.73 -5.72
CA THR A 32 -46.66 -3.03 -4.58
C THR A 32 -46.97 -1.70 -3.88
N ALA A 33 -48.25 -1.43 -3.61
CA ALA A 33 -48.67 -0.19 -2.98
C ALA A 33 -48.06 -0.07 -1.58
N THR A 34 -47.20 0.93 -1.41
CA THR A 34 -46.58 1.31 -0.14
C THR A 34 -47.66 1.71 0.87
N PRO A 35 -47.62 1.21 2.12
CA PRO A 35 -48.46 1.74 3.19
C PRO A 35 -48.18 3.24 3.38
N SER A 36 -49.23 4.00 3.75
CA SER A 36 -49.16 5.42 4.09
C SER A 36 -48.04 5.70 5.11
N PRO A 37 -47.30 6.82 5.01
CA PRO A 37 -46.19 7.12 5.91
C PRO A 37 -46.68 7.14 7.36
N THR A 38 -46.03 6.35 8.20
CA THR A 38 -46.00 6.57 9.65
C THR A 38 -45.40 7.96 9.88
N ALA A 39 -45.96 8.73 10.81
CA ALA A 39 -45.53 10.11 11.07
C ALA A 39 -44.01 10.20 11.23
N THR A 40 -43.36 10.96 10.34
CA THR A 40 -41.96 11.37 10.44
C THR A 40 -41.74 12.02 11.81
N PRO A 41 -40.69 11.64 12.57
CA PRO A 41 -40.32 12.36 13.78
C PRO A 41 -40.13 13.84 13.43
N ASP A 42 -40.66 14.73 14.27
CA ASP A 42 -40.43 16.18 14.14
C ASP A 42 -39.00 16.46 14.62
N PHE A 43 -38.02 16.24 13.74
CA PHE A 43 -36.62 16.61 13.95
C PHE A 43 -36.48 18.13 13.83
N SER A 44 -37.08 18.86 14.75
CA SER A 44 -37.02 20.31 14.75
C SER A 44 -35.70 20.75 15.38
N CYS A 45 -34.62 20.80 14.60
CA CYS A 45 -33.34 21.38 15.00
C CYS A 45 -33.50 22.79 15.60
N PRO A 46 -32.55 23.23 16.46
CA PRO A 46 -32.69 24.52 17.12
C PRO A 46 -32.96 25.59 16.07
N GLN A 47 -33.97 26.42 16.30
CA GLN A 47 -34.45 27.33 15.27
C GLN A 47 -33.38 28.37 14.94
N PRO A 48 -33.08 28.64 13.65
CA PRO A 48 -32.14 29.67 13.26
C PRO A 48 -32.53 31.03 13.88
N GLY A 49 -31.56 31.74 14.45
CA GLY A 49 -31.80 33.12 14.93
C GLY A 49 -30.89 33.63 16.04
N GLY A 50 -29.91 32.86 16.49
CA GLY A 50 -28.91 33.34 17.44
C GLY A 50 -27.87 34.27 16.83
N ASN A 51 -27.12 34.95 17.71
CA ASN A 51 -25.94 35.76 17.42
C ASN A 51 -24.80 35.32 18.35
N ALA A 52 -24.53 34.01 18.37
CA ALA A 52 -23.36 33.52 19.08
C ALA A 52 -22.14 33.62 18.16
N THR A 53 -20.97 33.74 18.76
CA THR A 53 -19.68 33.64 18.06
C THR A 53 -19.03 32.36 18.53
N LEU A 54 -18.44 31.60 17.61
CA LEU A 54 -17.71 30.38 17.97
C LEU A 54 -16.47 30.77 18.79
N GLU A 55 -16.36 30.21 19.99
CA GLU A 55 -15.17 30.36 20.80
C GLU A 55 -14.11 29.35 20.34
N THR A 56 -12.86 29.78 20.25
CA THR A 56 -11.73 28.88 19.94
C THR A 56 -11.23 28.13 21.18
N SER A 57 -10.50 27.05 20.97
CA SER A 57 -9.67 26.35 21.97
C SER A 57 -8.35 25.92 21.31
N LEU A 58 -7.42 25.41 22.11
CA LEU A 58 -6.12 24.87 21.70
C LEU A 58 -6.13 23.37 21.48
N ASP A 59 -7.13 22.69 22.03
CA ASP A 59 -7.29 21.26 21.87
C ASP A 59 -8.66 20.93 21.28
N PHE A 60 -8.68 19.83 20.53
CA PHE A 60 -9.89 19.36 19.86
C PHE A 60 -11.04 19.02 20.82
N PRO A 61 -10.83 18.34 21.97
CA PRO A 61 -11.92 18.04 22.90
C PRO A 61 -12.67 19.29 23.39
N GLU A 62 -11.97 20.32 23.88
CA GLU A 62 -12.63 21.55 24.33
C GLU A 62 -13.27 22.32 23.17
N PHE A 63 -12.64 22.29 21.99
CA PHE A 63 -13.22 22.88 20.78
C PHE A 63 -14.55 22.19 20.39
N SER A 64 -14.63 20.86 20.46
CA SER A 64 -15.84 20.08 20.18
C SER A 64 -17.00 20.50 21.09
N GLU A 65 -16.75 20.69 22.39
CA GLU A 65 -17.76 21.19 23.34
C GLU A 65 -18.25 22.61 22.97
N LYS A 66 -17.32 23.51 22.63
CA LYS A 66 -17.61 24.90 22.22
C LYS A 66 -18.39 24.96 20.91
N LEU A 67 -18.08 24.07 19.97
CA LEU A 67 -18.78 23.93 18.70
C LEU A 67 -20.26 23.60 18.92
N VAL A 68 -20.57 22.60 19.74
CA VAL A 68 -21.96 22.23 20.05
C VAL A 68 -22.69 23.33 20.81
N ALA A 69 -22.03 24.01 21.75
CA ALA A 69 -22.59 25.16 22.44
C ALA A 69 -22.93 26.32 21.49
N TYR A 70 -22.09 26.56 20.48
CA TYR A 70 -22.33 27.54 19.42
C TYR A 70 -23.52 27.16 18.54
N LEU A 71 -23.54 25.92 18.02
CA LEU A 71 -24.61 25.44 17.12
C LEU A 71 -25.98 25.47 17.79
N ASN A 72 -26.04 25.13 19.08
CA ASN A 72 -27.27 25.19 19.87
C ASN A 72 -27.78 26.61 20.16
N GLN A 73 -26.92 27.62 20.04
CA GLN A 73 -27.34 29.03 20.18
C GLN A 73 -27.76 29.65 18.86
N VAL A 74 -27.04 29.35 17.77
CA VAL A 74 -27.32 29.92 16.45
C VAL A 74 -28.47 29.22 15.74
N GLY A 75 -28.54 27.90 15.87
CA GLY A 75 -29.59 27.05 15.30
C GLY A 75 -29.37 26.65 13.84
N THR A 76 -28.17 26.82 13.27
CA THR A 76 -27.93 26.53 11.85
C THR A 76 -26.46 26.19 11.60
N ILE A 77 -26.16 25.16 10.81
CA ILE A 77 -24.79 24.75 10.49
C ILE A 77 -24.19 25.60 9.37
N GLU A 78 -25.03 26.26 8.57
CA GLU A 78 -24.66 27.04 7.40
C GLU A 78 -23.75 28.25 7.72
N GLN A 79 -23.78 28.72 8.97
CA GLN A 79 -22.91 29.81 9.45
C GLN A 79 -21.57 29.33 9.98
N LEU A 80 -21.41 28.02 10.22
CA LEU A 80 -20.21 27.45 10.80
C LEU A 80 -18.96 27.67 9.92
N PRO A 81 -18.98 27.49 8.59
CA PRO A 81 -17.83 27.78 7.73
C PRO A 81 -17.21 29.16 7.95
N GLU A 82 -18.04 30.21 8.02
CA GLU A 82 -17.56 31.59 8.23
C GLU A 82 -16.88 31.75 9.60
N GLN A 83 -17.40 31.07 10.64
CA GLN A 83 -16.77 31.10 11.97
C GLN A 83 -15.44 30.35 12.00
N LEU A 84 -15.35 29.17 11.37
CA LEU A 84 -14.12 28.38 11.30
C LEU A 84 -13.02 29.13 10.54
N GLU A 85 -13.37 29.77 9.42
CA GLU A 85 -12.47 30.63 8.65
C GLU A 85 -11.98 31.83 9.46
N ALA A 86 -12.87 32.48 10.23
CA ALA A 86 -12.50 33.60 11.10
C ALA A 86 -11.51 33.20 12.20
N LEU A 87 -11.49 31.92 12.58
CA LEU A 87 -10.56 31.34 13.55
C LEU A 87 -9.31 30.71 12.91
N ASN A 88 -9.20 30.71 11.58
CA ASN A 88 -8.17 29.99 10.81
C ASN A 88 -8.13 28.47 11.12
N ILE A 89 -9.30 27.87 11.37
CA ILE A 89 -9.44 26.42 11.53
C ILE A 89 -9.62 25.81 10.14
N GLU A 90 -8.76 24.87 9.76
CA GLU A 90 -8.99 24.07 8.53
C GLU A 90 -10.15 23.12 8.82
N TYR A 91 -11.06 22.95 7.86
CA TYR A 91 -12.24 22.11 8.06
C TYR A 91 -12.68 21.39 6.79
N ASP A 92 -13.37 20.27 7.02
CA ASP A 92 -14.21 19.57 6.07
C ASP A 92 -15.53 19.21 6.79
N ILE A 93 -16.67 19.58 6.19
CA ILE A 93 -18.00 19.32 6.73
C ILE A 93 -18.72 18.44 5.72
N PHE A 94 -18.99 17.20 6.11
CA PHE A 94 -19.62 16.19 5.28
C PHE A 94 -20.99 15.80 5.86
N PRO A 95 -22.10 16.19 5.19
CA PRO A 95 -23.44 15.78 5.60
C PRO A 95 -23.76 14.35 5.13
N VAL A 96 -24.36 13.56 6.01
CA VAL A 96 -24.75 12.16 5.74
C VAL A 96 -25.99 11.81 6.58
N ASP A 97 -26.88 11.00 6.04
CA ASP A 97 -27.98 10.38 6.80
C ASP A 97 -27.51 8.99 7.21
N MET A 98 -26.91 8.88 8.39
CA MET A 98 -26.29 7.65 8.89
C MET A 98 -27.31 6.66 9.43
N ASN A 99 -28.59 7.00 9.55
CA ASN A 99 -29.56 6.18 10.27
C ASN A 99 -30.91 6.00 9.53
N ASP A 100 -30.98 6.46 8.27
CA ASP A 100 -32.15 6.43 7.38
C ASP A 100 -33.40 7.10 7.99
N ASP A 101 -33.21 8.20 8.74
CA ASP A 101 -34.30 8.96 9.38
C ASP A 101 -34.67 10.27 8.65
N ASP A 102 -34.11 10.51 7.46
CA ASP A 102 -34.20 11.72 6.65
C ASP A 102 -33.56 12.97 7.30
N ALA A 103 -32.98 12.86 8.51
CA ALA A 103 -32.20 13.92 9.15
C ALA A 103 -30.71 13.68 8.93
N LEU A 104 -29.99 14.77 8.63
CA LEU A 104 -28.56 14.69 8.38
C LEU A 104 -27.78 14.74 9.69
N GLU A 105 -26.90 13.78 9.87
CA GLU A 105 -25.69 13.92 10.67
C GLU A 105 -24.63 14.73 9.90
N PHE A 106 -23.74 15.36 10.65
CA PHE A 106 -22.63 16.13 10.10
C PHE A 106 -21.32 15.59 10.64
N VAL A 107 -20.47 15.12 9.74
CA VAL A 107 -19.08 14.74 10.03
C VAL A 107 -18.22 15.99 9.86
N LEU A 108 -17.52 16.39 10.92
CA LEU A 108 -16.62 17.53 10.93
C LEU A 108 -15.21 17.08 11.20
N ASN A 109 -14.36 17.17 10.18
CA ASN A 109 -12.93 17.03 10.32
C ASN A 109 -12.32 18.41 10.48
N VAL A 110 -11.61 18.66 11.57
CA VAL A 110 -11.05 20.00 11.86
C VAL A 110 -9.57 19.95 12.20
N ALA A 111 -8.87 21.02 11.85
CA ALA A 111 -7.50 21.29 12.27
C ALA A 111 -7.41 22.65 12.96
N ILE A 112 -7.24 22.60 14.27
CA ILE A 112 -7.17 23.76 15.14
C ILE A 112 -5.74 24.30 15.09
N PRO A 113 -5.51 25.54 14.65
CA PRO A 113 -4.17 26.08 14.52
C PRO A 113 -3.47 26.13 15.90
N PRO A 114 -2.14 25.91 15.95
CA PRO A 114 -1.40 25.97 17.21
C PRO A 114 -1.42 27.39 17.81
N GLU A 115 -1.23 27.48 19.13
CA GLU A 115 -1.02 28.77 19.80
C GLU A 115 0.43 29.28 19.63
N GLY A 116 0.57 30.54 19.25
CA GLY A 116 1.86 31.25 19.18
C GLY A 116 2.64 31.06 17.88
N GLU A 117 3.91 31.50 17.88
CA GLU A 117 4.77 31.47 16.68
C GLU A 117 5.40 30.09 16.40
N MET A 118 5.05 29.05 17.16
CA MET A 118 5.62 27.71 16.93
C MET A 118 4.98 27.07 15.70
N ALA A 119 5.81 26.72 14.73
CA ALA A 119 5.42 26.13 13.45
C ALA A 119 5.02 24.63 13.54
N PHE A 120 4.41 24.20 14.64
CA PHE A 120 3.87 22.83 14.74
C PHE A 120 2.53 22.74 13.99
N PRO A 121 2.19 21.61 13.37
CA PRO A 121 0.86 21.42 12.85
C PRO A 121 -0.16 21.47 14.00
N GLY A 122 -1.32 22.04 13.68
CA GLY A 122 -2.44 22.18 14.60
C GLY A 122 -2.99 20.86 15.12
N ASP A 123 -3.79 20.93 16.18
CA ASP A 123 -4.47 19.77 16.73
C ASP A 123 -5.62 19.34 15.80
N ARG A 124 -5.80 18.03 15.60
CA ARG A 124 -6.79 17.50 14.66
C ARG A 124 -7.74 16.52 15.32
N GLY A 125 -8.97 16.53 14.87
CA GLY A 125 -9.98 15.57 15.30
C GLY A 125 -11.19 15.56 14.40
N THR A 126 -12.03 14.56 14.62
CA THR A 126 -13.30 14.37 13.92
C THR A 126 -14.42 14.39 14.95
N ALA A 127 -15.49 15.14 14.69
CA ALA A 127 -16.73 15.09 15.45
C ALA A 127 -17.90 14.76 14.51
N ILE A 128 -18.79 13.85 14.93
CA ILE A 128 -20.03 13.54 14.24
C ILE A 128 -21.16 14.10 15.09
N LEU A 129 -21.92 15.01 14.50
CA LEU A 129 -22.99 15.74 15.15
C LEU A 129 -24.34 15.24 14.66
N GLN A 130 -25.27 15.07 15.59
CA GLN A 130 -26.66 14.78 15.28
C GLN A 130 -27.57 15.80 15.92
N CYS A 131 -28.68 16.10 15.26
CA CYS A 131 -29.74 16.92 15.80
C CYS A 131 -30.81 16.04 16.47
N ARG A 132 -30.87 16.06 17.81
CA ARG A 132 -31.89 15.32 18.58
C ARG A 132 -32.67 16.25 19.50
N ASN A 133 -34.00 16.10 19.52
CA ASN A 133 -34.90 16.84 20.41
C ASN A 133 -34.71 18.37 20.38
N GLY A 134 -34.35 18.92 19.22
CA GLY A 134 -34.11 20.35 19.02
C GLY A 134 -32.82 20.90 19.60
N SER A 135 -31.82 20.04 19.79
CA SER A 135 -30.43 20.41 20.05
C SER A 135 -29.48 19.56 19.21
N TYR A 136 -28.37 20.15 18.77
CA TYR A 136 -27.21 19.42 18.30
C TYR A 136 -26.51 18.75 19.49
N GLU A 137 -26.08 17.51 19.28
CA GLU A 137 -25.23 16.74 20.19
C GLU A 137 -24.08 16.08 19.42
N VAL A 138 -22.94 15.89 20.09
CA VAL A 138 -21.86 15.04 19.58
C VAL A 138 -22.27 13.60 19.84
N ILE A 139 -22.46 12.83 18.77
CA ILE A 139 -22.75 11.39 18.87
C ILE A 139 -21.49 10.54 18.77
N PHE A 140 -20.41 11.10 18.22
CA PHE A 140 -19.09 10.52 18.19
C PHE A 140 -18.03 11.61 18.06
N ASP A 141 -16.90 11.47 18.74
CA ASP A 141 -15.72 12.27 18.47
C ASP A 141 -14.43 11.48 18.71
N ILE A 142 -13.39 11.86 17.96
CA ILE A 142 -12.06 11.28 18.12
C ILE A 142 -11.00 12.36 17.98
N TRP A 143 -10.14 12.42 18.99
CA TRP A 143 -8.90 13.19 18.92
C TRP A 143 -7.87 12.40 18.12
N SER A 144 -7.42 12.96 17.01
CA SER A 144 -6.45 12.32 16.11
C SER A 144 -5.01 12.74 16.44
N GLY A 145 -4.85 13.89 17.09
CA GLY A 145 -3.55 14.45 17.49
C GLY A 145 -2.91 15.36 16.44
N ILE A 146 -1.69 15.77 16.74
CA ILE A 146 -0.86 16.60 15.86
C ILE A 146 -0.24 15.78 14.73
N TYR A 147 0.16 16.43 13.63
CA TYR A 147 0.70 15.82 12.40
C TYR A 147 -0.27 14.91 11.65
N ARG A 148 -1.52 14.79 12.09
CA ARG A 148 -2.54 14.12 11.29
C ARG A 148 -2.91 14.95 10.08
N PHE A 149 -3.59 14.37 9.11
CA PHE A 149 -4.28 15.09 8.05
C PHE A 149 -5.53 14.32 7.63
N PHE A 150 -6.44 15.01 6.94
CA PHE A 150 -7.63 14.43 6.30
C PHE A 150 -7.51 14.66 4.80
N ARG A 151 -7.92 13.68 3.99
CA ARG A 151 -7.81 13.77 2.53
C ARG A 151 -9.13 13.45 1.83
N TYR A 152 -9.81 12.40 2.26
CA TYR A 152 -11.10 11.99 1.72
C TYR A 152 -12.09 11.77 2.86
N THR A 153 -13.32 12.23 2.66
CA THR A 153 -14.48 11.92 3.50
C THR A 153 -15.63 11.57 2.56
N PHE A 154 -16.20 10.40 2.73
CA PHE A 154 -17.38 9.96 1.98
C PHE A 154 -18.21 9.01 2.83
N SER A 155 -19.40 8.67 2.34
CA SER A 155 -20.25 7.65 2.94
C SER A 155 -20.54 6.53 1.97
N ASP A 156 -20.74 5.34 2.53
CA ASP A 156 -21.30 4.20 1.83
C ASP A 156 -21.93 3.24 2.85
N ASP A 157 -22.91 2.45 2.42
CA ASP A 157 -23.47 1.35 3.24
C ASP A 157 -22.53 0.15 3.12
N VAL A 158 -21.59 -0.01 4.06
CA VAL A 158 -20.50 -0.99 3.92
C VAL A 158 -20.81 -2.35 4.51
N ASP A 159 -21.78 -2.44 5.42
CA ASP A 159 -22.28 -3.71 5.97
C ASP A 159 -23.67 -4.11 5.42
N ASN A 160 -24.24 -3.29 4.53
CA ASN A 160 -25.48 -3.52 3.80
C ASN A 160 -26.69 -3.69 4.74
N ASP A 161 -26.69 -2.92 5.84
CA ASP A 161 -27.78 -2.87 6.81
C ASP A 161 -28.86 -1.82 6.44
N GLY A 162 -28.60 -1.01 5.40
CA GLY A 162 -29.47 0.04 4.90
C GLY A 162 -29.15 1.45 5.41
N ASN A 163 -28.23 1.57 6.38
CA ASN A 163 -27.72 2.83 6.90
C ASN A 163 -26.50 3.29 6.09
N GLN A 164 -26.12 4.56 6.22
CA GLN A 164 -24.86 5.06 5.63
C GLN A 164 -23.75 5.05 6.68
N ASP A 165 -22.62 4.48 6.33
CA ASP A 165 -21.41 4.51 7.14
C ASP A 165 -20.47 5.59 6.66
N VAL A 166 -19.59 6.07 7.53
CA VAL A 166 -18.66 7.16 7.23
C VAL A 166 -17.25 6.61 7.07
N ILE A 167 -16.62 6.92 5.94
CA ILE A 167 -15.23 6.57 5.64
C ILE A 167 -14.42 7.87 5.56
N ILE A 168 -13.41 7.98 6.40
CA ILE A 168 -12.45 9.10 6.43
C ILE A 168 -11.07 8.54 6.14
N VAL A 169 -10.49 8.91 5.01
CA VAL A 169 -9.10 8.59 4.71
C VAL A 169 -8.24 9.81 4.95
N GLY A 170 -7.40 9.67 5.97
CA GLY A 170 -6.41 10.65 6.37
C GLY A 170 -5.08 9.97 6.58
N GLY A 171 -4.31 10.47 7.54
CA GLY A 171 -3.03 9.86 7.81
C GLY A 171 -2.17 10.59 8.82
N PHE A 172 -0.92 10.18 8.90
CA PHE A 172 0.14 10.82 9.66
C PHE A 172 1.16 11.43 8.70
N ALA A 173 1.51 12.70 8.88
CA ALA A 173 2.51 13.41 8.09
C ALA A 173 3.68 13.86 8.99
N GLY A 174 4.40 12.88 9.54
CA GLY A 174 5.60 13.08 10.35
C GLY A 174 6.88 12.99 9.51
N SER A 175 7.74 12.01 9.81
CA SER A 175 8.92 11.70 9.00
C SER A 175 8.60 10.95 7.70
N ALA A 176 7.42 10.34 7.64
CA ALA A 176 6.80 9.75 6.46
C ALA A 176 5.34 10.22 6.36
N CYS A 177 4.72 9.97 5.21
CA CYS A 177 3.30 10.17 5.00
C CYS A 177 2.62 8.81 4.94
N ASP A 178 1.86 8.46 5.98
CA ASP A 178 1.17 7.19 6.13
C ASP A 178 -0.34 7.42 5.99
N LEU A 179 -1.03 6.65 5.14
CA LEU A 179 -2.48 6.69 5.03
C LEU A 179 -3.11 5.80 6.10
N GLU A 180 -4.05 6.37 6.85
CA GLU A 180 -4.81 5.69 7.89
C GLU A 180 -6.30 5.88 7.64
N PRO A 181 -6.99 4.89 7.04
CA PRO A 181 -8.43 4.95 6.90
C PRO A 181 -9.11 4.79 8.25
N LYS A 182 -10.20 5.54 8.43
CA LYS A 182 -11.15 5.41 9.52
C LYS A 182 -12.50 5.05 8.95
N VAL A 183 -13.14 4.03 9.51
CA VAL A 183 -14.47 3.59 9.10
C VAL A 183 -15.38 3.56 10.32
N PHE A 184 -16.46 4.33 10.25
CA PHE A 184 -17.43 4.50 11.33
C PHE A 184 -18.77 3.97 10.87
N ILE A 185 -19.16 2.83 11.42
CA ILE A 185 -20.40 2.12 11.09
C ILE A 185 -21.51 2.57 12.03
N TRP A 186 -22.68 2.88 11.51
CA TRP A 186 -23.85 3.12 12.35
C TRP A 186 -24.52 1.79 12.70
N SER A 187 -24.57 1.45 13.99
CA SER A 187 -25.17 0.21 14.44
C SER A 187 -25.94 0.39 15.73
N GLU A 188 -27.18 -0.11 15.80
CA GLU A 188 -28.00 -0.13 17.02
C GLU A 188 -28.12 1.23 17.77
N SER A 189 -28.09 2.36 17.05
CA SER A 189 -28.10 3.74 17.58
C SER A 189 -26.78 4.28 18.13
N GLU A 190 -25.67 3.59 17.86
CA GLU A 190 -24.31 4.02 18.19
C GLU A 190 -23.38 3.94 16.97
N ILE A 191 -22.25 4.62 17.05
CA ILE A 191 -21.20 4.56 16.03
C ILE A 191 -20.13 3.58 16.50
N VAL A 192 -19.81 2.61 15.65
CA VAL A 192 -18.78 1.60 15.86
C VAL A 192 -17.56 1.93 15.00
N ASP A 193 -16.38 1.98 15.62
CA ASP A 193 -15.11 2.10 14.90
C ASP A 193 -14.73 0.74 14.30
N ALA A 194 -14.89 0.61 12.98
CA ALA A 194 -14.57 -0.57 12.20
C ALA A 194 -13.22 -0.44 11.47
N SER A 195 -12.40 0.56 11.81
CA SER A 195 -11.15 0.86 11.11
C SER A 195 -10.16 -0.32 11.09
N PRO A 196 -9.38 -0.51 10.02
CA PRO A 196 -8.28 -1.47 10.00
C PRO A 196 -7.26 -1.26 11.13
N ASP A 197 -6.60 -2.33 11.56
CA ASP A 197 -5.46 -2.22 12.47
C ASP A 197 -4.31 -1.48 11.75
N HIS A 198 -3.80 -0.42 12.37
CA HIS A 198 -2.63 0.33 11.87
C HIS A 198 -1.41 -0.55 11.54
N ARG A 199 -1.29 -1.74 12.15
CA ARG A 199 -0.20 -2.70 11.86
C ARG A 199 -0.33 -3.42 10.52
N GLU A 200 -1.52 -3.43 9.94
CA GLU A 200 -1.79 -4.02 8.64
C GLU A 200 -1.62 -2.98 7.50
N LEU A 201 -1.48 -1.71 7.85
CA LEU A 201 -1.34 -0.61 6.90
C LEU A 201 0.11 -0.50 6.42
N ALA A 202 0.29 -0.60 5.10
CA ALA A 202 1.56 -0.36 4.43
C ALA A 202 1.47 0.78 3.41
N LEU A 203 0.41 1.59 3.50
CA LEU A 203 0.06 2.64 2.56
C LEU A 203 0.73 3.97 2.92
N GLY A 204 1.57 4.44 2.03
CA GLY A 204 2.06 5.80 1.97
C GLY A 204 1.21 6.69 1.07
N CYS A 205 1.36 8.01 1.24
CA CYS A 205 0.63 8.98 0.43
C CYS A 205 1.19 9.11 -0.99
N SER A 206 0.34 8.99 -2.01
CA SER A 206 0.64 9.34 -3.39
C SER A 206 -0.15 10.59 -3.82
N HIS A 207 0.19 11.19 -4.96
CA HIS A 207 -0.68 12.19 -5.59
C HIS A 207 -1.87 11.55 -6.31
N GLU A 208 -1.82 10.23 -6.52
CA GLU A 208 -2.80 9.44 -7.29
C GLU A 208 -3.51 8.42 -6.40
N ASP A 209 -3.62 8.68 -5.09
CA ASP A 209 -4.33 7.78 -4.18
C ASP A 209 -5.78 7.57 -4.64
N MET A 210 -6.24 6.34 -4.51
CA MET A 210 -7.62 5.93 -4.79
C MET A 210 -8.19 5.30 -3.54
N VAL A 211 -9.43 5.65 -3.21
CA VAL A 211 -10.20 5.03 -2.13
C VAL A 211 -11.58 4.74 -2.66
N LEU A 212 -12.05 3.50 -2.50
CA LEU A 212 -13.41 3.11 -2.82
C LEU A 212 -13.85 1.93 -1.97
N THR A 213 -15.16 1.69 -1.99
CA THR A 213 -15.82 0.55 -1.36
C THR A 213 -16.56 -0.25 -2.41
N GLU A 214 -16.38 -1.58 -2.44
CA GLU A 214 -17.04 -2.47 -3.40
C GLU A 214 -17.20 -3.87 -2.80
N ASP A 215 -18.36 -4.51 -3.01
CA ASP A 215 -18.61 -5.91 -2.65
C ASP A 215 -18.05 -6.81 -3.77
N ILE A 216 -16.78 -7.22 -3.63
CA ILE A 216 -16.06 -7.96 -4.68
C ILE A 216 -16.30 -9.47 -4.61
N ASP A 217 -16.70 -9.99 -3.45
CA ASP A 217 -16.89 -11.42 -3.21
C ASP A 217 -18.37 -11.86 -3.16
N GLY A 218 -19.30 -10.91 -3.12
CA GLY A 218 -20.74 -11.11 -3.17
C GLY A 218 -21.34 -11.56 -1.83
N ASP A 219 -20.67 -11.34 -0.70
CA ASP A 219 -21.17 -11.70 0.63
C ASP A 219 -22.11 -10.65 1.23
N GLY A 220 -22.19 -9.47 0.59
CA GLY A 220 -23.06 -8.36 0.94
C GLY A 220 -22.38 -7.29 1.78
N ALA A 221 -21.21 -7.55 2.39
CA ALA A 221 -20.36 -6.50 2.94
C ALA A 221 -19.44 -5.97 1.83
N LYS A 222 -19.02 -4.71 1.95
CA LYS A 222 -18.11 -4.09 0.98
C LYS A 222 -16.69 -4.12 1.47
N GLU A 223 -15.76 -4.52 0.60
CA GLU A 223 -14.35 -4.32 0.81
C GLU A 223 -13.99 -2.83 0.77
N LEU A 224 -13.06 -2.43 1.63
CA LEU A 224 -12.38 -1.15 1.53
C LEU A 224 -11.13 -1.34 0.67
N ILE A 225 -11.08 -0.66 -0.47
CA ILE A 225 -9.98 -0.76 -1.43
C ILE A 225 -9.25 0.57 -1.47
N ILE A 226 -7.97 0.54 -1.10
CA ILE A 226 -7.12 1.73 -1.05
C ILE A 226 -5.89 1.49 -1.89
N SER A 227 -5.67 2.33 -2.90
CA SER A 227 -4.43 2.40 -3.64
C SER A 227 -3.65 3.64 -3.24
N GLY A 228 -2.35 3.47 -3.05
CA GLY A 228 -1.41 4.53 -2.75
C GLY A 228 0.01 4.08 -3.04
N TRP A 229 1.00 4.73 -2.46
CA TRP A 229 2.37 4.22 -2.49
C TRP A 229 2.62 3.27 -1.32
N THR A 230 3.72 2.52 -1.34
CA THR A 230 4.30 1.98 -0.11
C THR A 230 4.71 3.15 0.79
N VAL A 231 4.70 2.93 2.11
CA VAL A 231 5.18 3.95 3.06
C VAL A 231 6.57 4.45 2.66
N GLY A 232 6.71 5.76 2.51
CA GLY A 232 7.96 6.41 2.12
C GLY A 232 8.65 7.03 3.33
N HIS A 233 9.52 6.28 4.00
CA HIS A 233 10.45 6.82 5.01
C HIS A 233 11.85 6.97 4.40
N LEU A 234 12.73 7.75 5.04
CA LEU A 234 14.12 7.93 4.60
C LEU A 234 14.94 6.63 4.52
N ASP A 235 14.51 5.61 5.26
CA ASP A 235 15.20 4.31 5.36
C ASP A 235 14.44 3.19 4.62
N TYR A 236 13.41 3.54 3.84
CA TYR A 236 12.59 2.59 3.08
C TYR A 236 13.02 2.59 1.62
N ALA A 237 12.68 1.49 0.94
CA ALA A 237 12.85 1.39 -0.50
C ALA A 237 12.16 2.52 -1.26
N PRO A 238 12.56 2.78 -2.52
CA PRO A 238 11.82 3.64 -3.42
C PRO A 238 10.31 3.32 -3.36
N PRO A 239 9.44 4.32 -3.20
CA PRO A 239 8.02 4.07 -3.13
C PRO A 239 7.51 3.34 -4.37
N ARG A 240 6.62 2.38 -4.17
CA ARG A 240 5.93 1.64 -5.24
C ARG A 240 4.43 1.73 -5.03
N THR A 241 3.67 1.91 -6.09
CA THR A 241 2.22 1.84 -5.99
C THR A 241 1.78 0.47 -5.46
N ILE A 242 0.92 0.46 -4.45
CA ILE A 242 0.26 -0.73 -3.93
C ILE A 242 -1.24 -0.49 -3.81
N THR A 243 -2.01 -1.57 -3.86
CA THR A 243 -3.43 -1.60 -3.54
C THR A 243 -3.65 -2.55 -2.39
N GLN A 244 -4.14 -2.05 -1.26
CA GLN A 244 -4.58 -2.88 -0.15
C GLN A 244 -6.11 -3.01 -0.19
N THR A 245 -6.59 -4.25 -0.14
CA THR A 245 -8.01 -4.58 -0.01
C THR A 245 -8.26 -5.11 1.39
N PHE A 246 -9.21 -4.51 2.09
CA PHE A 246 -9.61 -4.91 3.43
C PHE A 246 -11.03 -5.45 3.38
N THR A 247 -11.28 -6.58 4.04
CA THR A 247 -12.62 -7.17 4.17
C THR A 247 -13.17 -6.88 5.56
N LEU A 248 -14.46 -6.55 5.64
CA LEU A 248 -15.16 -6.34 6.91
C LEU A 248 -15.47 -7.70 7.56
N GLN A 249 -14.85 -8.01 8.70
CA GLN A 249 -15.10 -9.27 9.42
C GLN A 249 -15.37 -8.99 10.89
N ASN A 250 -16.50 -9.46 11.40
CA ASN A 250 -16.93 -9.26 12.79
C ASN A 250 -16.96 -7.77 13.22
N GLY A 251 -17.34 -6.86 12.32
CA GLY A 251 -17.44 -5.43 12.60
C GLY A 251 -16.12 -4.67 12.57
N THR A 252 -15.05 -5.24 12.01
CA THR A 252 -13.77 -4.55 11.81
C THR A 252 -13.15 -4.95 10.48
N TYR A 253 -12.52 -4.00 9.79
CA TYR A 253 -11.79 -4.27 8.56
C TYR A 253 -10.46 -4.98 8.84
N HIS A 254 -10.17 -6.01 8.05
CA HIS A 254 -8.93 -6.77 8.10
C HIS A 254 -8.29 -6.84 6.72
N LEU A 255 -6.97 -6.69 6.64
CA LEU A 255 -6.25 -6.80 5.38
C LEU A 255 -6.44 -8.19 4.76
N GLN A 256 -7.02 -8.21 3.56
CA GLN A 256 -7.23 -9.42 2.77
C GLN A 256 -6.07 -9.65 1.80
N THR A 257 -5.68 -8.62 1.05
CA THR A 257 -4.60 -8.69 0.07
C THR A 257 -3.86 -7.37 -0.07
N THR A 258 -2.57 -7.46 -0.41
CA THR A 258 -1.76 -6.35 -0.91
C THR A 258 -1.30 -6.69 -2.32
N GLU A 259 -1.71 -5.89 -3.29
CA GLU A 259 -1.31 -6.02 -4.69
C GLU A 259 -0.28 -4.95 -5.02
N PHE A 260 0.87 -5.36 -5.56
CA PHE A 260 1.88 -4.43 -6.02
C PHE A 260 1.58 -3.97 -7.46
N GLY A 261 1.60 -2.66 -7.67
CA GLY A 261 1.54 -2.07 -9.00
C GLY A 261 2.79 -2.43 -9.84
N PRO A 262 2.84 -2.03 -11.12
CA PRO A 262 3.98 -2.31 -11.98
C PRO A 262 5.31 -1.83 -11.38
N PRO A 263 6.43 -2.54 -11.62
CA PRO A 263 7.74 -2.11 -11.13
C PRO A 263 8.20 -0.84 -11.85
N GLU A 264 8.45 0.22 -11.08
CA GLU A 264 9.03 1.48 -11.58
C GLU A 264 10.56 1.52 -11.51
N TYR A 265 11.17 0.64 -10.71
CA TYR A 265 12.61 0.48 -10.56
C TYR A 265 13.01 -0.98 -10.69
N LEU A 266 14.25 -1.25 -11.12
CA LEU A 266 14.74 -2.63 -11.26
C LEU A 266 14.74 -3.40 -9.92
N VAL A 267 14.92 -2.69 -8.80
CA VAL A 267 14.82 -3.27 -7.45
C VAL A 267 13.40 -3.76 -7.12
N HIS A 268 12.35 -3.14 -7.66
CA HIS A 268 10.98 -3.64 -7.48
C HIS A 268 10.79 -4.99 -8.16
N LEU A 269 11.38 -5.16 -9.35
CA LEU A 269 11.32 -6.44 -10.07
C LEU A 269 12.15 -7.52 -9.36
N LEU A 270 13.27 -7.16 -8.72
CA LEU A 270 14.02 -8.05 -7.83
C LEU A 270 13.21 -8.50 -6.63
N ASP A 271 12.48 -7.59 -5.98
CA ASP A 271 11.58 -7.91 -4.87
C ASP A 271 10.44 -8.84 -5.33
N ASP A 272 9.84 -8.59 -6.50
CA ASP A 272 8.83 -9.48 -7.09
C ASP A 272 9.38 -10.90 -7.31
N ALA A 273 10.58 -11.01 -7.90
CA ALA A 273 11.23 -12.30 -8.11
C ALA A 273 11.49 -13.04 -6.80
N GLN A 274 11.89 -12.32 -5.75
CA GLN A 274 12.10 -12.88 -4.42
C GLN A 274 10.80 -13.34 -3.76
N ARG A 275 9.73 -12.52 -3.77
CA ARG A 275 8.44 -12.92 -3.17
C ARG A 275 7.85 -14.16 -3.83
N VAL A 276 8.00 -14.26 -5.16
CA VAL A 276 7.61 -15.46 -5.91
C VAL A 276 8.47 -16.65 -5.50
N LEU A 277 9.78 -16.46 -5.32
CA LEU A 277 10.69 -17.49 -4.83
C LEU A 277 10.32 -17.96 -3.41
N ASP A 278 9.97 -17.05 -2.50
CA ASP A 278 9.53 -17.36 -1.13
C ASP A 278 8.21 -18.14 -1.11
N SER A 279 7.35 -17.90 -2.11
CA SER A 279 6.14 -18.69 -2.35
C SER A 279 6.40 -20.09 -2.93
N SER A 280 7.69 -20.45 -3.13
CA SER A 280 8.18 -21.69 -3.73
C SER A 280 7.82 -21.89 -5.20
N ASP A 281 7.39 -20.84 -5.92
CA ASP A 281 7.19 -20.90 -7.37
C ASP A 281 8.51 -20.63 -8.11
N LEU A 282 9.35 -21.67 -8.14
CA LEU A 282 10.68 -21.61 -8.76
C LEU A 282 10.63 -21.27 -10.26
N VAL A 283 9.56 -21.66 -10.95
CA VAL A 283 9.42 -21.44 -12.40
C VAL A 283 9.17 -19.96 -12.68
N MET A 284 8.22 -19.36 -11.96
CA MET A 284 7.92 -17.94 -12.11
C MET A 284 9.09 -17.07 -11.60
N ALA A 285 9.74 -17.46 -10.49
CA ALA A 285 10.93 -16.75 -10.01
C ALA A 285 12.06 -16.74 -11.05
N ALA A 286 12.31 -17.88 -11.72
CA ALA A 286 13.29 -17.95 -12.80
C ALA A 286 12.93 -17.04 -13.98
N GLN A 287 11.66 -16.97 -14.39
CA GLN A 287 11.22 -16.07 -15.45
C GLN A 287 11.44 -14.59 -15.09
N LEU A 288 11.17 -14.22 -13.84
CA LEU A 288 11.40 -12.86 -13.35
C LEU A 288 12.90 -12.54 -13.30
N TYR A 289 13.76 -13.44 -12.81
CA TYR A 289 15.20 -13.22 -12.84
C TYR A 289 15.80 -13.13 -14.26
N GLU A 290 15.27 -13.89 -15.22
CA GLU A 290 15.62 -13.72 -16.64
C GLU A 290 15.20 -12.34 -17.15
N THR A 291 13.98 -11.88 -16.81
CA THR A 291 13.50 -10.54 -17.16
C THR A 291 14.41 -9.46 -16.57
N ILE A 292 14.80 -9.54 -15.30
CA ILE A 292 15.72 -8.59 -14.64
C ILE A 292 17.08 -8.58 -15.34
N ALA A 293 17.59 -9.75 -15.70
CA ALA A 293 18.86 -9.86 -16.40
C ALA A 293 18.81 -9.14 -17.76
N GLU A 294 17.68 -9.15 -18.47
CA GLU A 294 17.54 -8.52 -19.78
C GLU A 294 17.08 -7.05 -19.72
N GLU A 295 16.47 -6.61 -18.62
CA GLU A 295 15.86 -5.29 -18.46
C GLU A 295 16.87 -4.13 -18.68
N GLN A 296 16.49 -3.15 -19.51
CA GLN A 296 17.36 -2.00 -19.87
C GLN A 296 16.68 -0.63 -19.66
N SER A 297 15.39 -0.62 -19.37
CA SER A 297 14.55 0.58 -19.34
C SER A 297 14.22 1.04 -17.92
N LEU A 298 14.12 0.12 -16.96
CA LEU A 298 13.86 0.48 -15.57
C LEU A 298 15.09 1.18 -14.96
N PRO A 299 14.89 2.33 -14.29
CA PRO A 299 15.93 2.97 -13.50
C PRO A 299 16.39 2.08 -12.35
N THR A 300 17.63 2.30 -11.93
CA THR A 300 18.24 1.61 -10.78
C THR A 300 18.43 2.56 -9.61
N VAL A 301 18.55 1.99 -8.42
CA VAL A 301 18.75 2.72 -7.18
C VAL A 301 20.02 2.21 -6.52
N PHE A 302 20.82 3.14 -6.00
CA PHE A 302 22.04 2.82 -5.27
C PHE A 302 21.70 2.17 -3.92
N SER A 303 22.58 1.30 -3.45
CA SER A 303 22.50 0.79 -2.08
C SER A 303 22.74 1.90 -1.05
N ASP A 304 22.04 1.91 0.10
CA ASP A 304 22.27 2.93 1.12
C ASP A 304 23.64 2.77 1.81
N TYR A 305 24.19 1.55 1.81
CA TYR A 305 25.49 1.27 2.41
C TYR A 305 26.65 1.68 1.50
N ILE A 306 26.41 1.80 0.19
CA ILE A 306 27.45 2.15 -0.78
C ILE A 306 26.96 3.29 -1.67
N GLY A 307 27.57 4.46 -1.48
CA GLY A 307 27.19 5.66 -2.20
C GLY A 307 27.54 5.63 -3.70
N PRO A 308 26.95 6.58 -4.47
CA PRO A 308 27.24 6.72 -5.90
C PRO A 308 28.73 6.99 -6.15
N PRO A 309 29.26 6.72 -7.36
CA PRO A 309 30.70 6.74 -7.63
C PRO A 309 31.43 8.02 -7.22
N GLN A 310 30.79 9.17 -7.36
CA GLN A 310 31.34 10.45 -6.94
C GLN A 310 31.52 10.52 -5.41
N ALA A 311 30.48 10.17 -4.65
CA ALA A 311 30.52 10.17 -3.19
C ALA A 311 31.49 9.10 -2.65
N ALA A 312 31.55 7.94 -3.32
CA ALA A 312 32.46 6.87 -2.97
C ALA A 312 33.92 7.28 -3.12
N THR A 313 34.25 7.97 -4.23
CA THR A 313 35.59 8.51 -4.48
C THR A 313 36.02 9.50 -3.41
N GLU A 314 35.12 10.40 -3.00
CA GLU A 314 35.40 11.39 -1.93
C GLU A 314 35.62 10.73 -0.56
N ARG A 315 34.90 9.63 -0.29
CA ARG A 315 34.97 8.89 0.98
C ARG A 315 36.03 7.79 1.00
N GLY A 316 36.66 7.49 -0.13
CA GLY A 316 37.62 6.38 -0.26
C GLY A 316 36.99 5.01 -0.05
N ILE A 317 35.69 4.88 -0.35
CA ILE A 317 34.97 3.61 -0.31
C ILE A 317 34.75 3.09 -1.73
N GLU A 318 34.38 1.82 -1.83
CA GLU A 318 34.01 1.20 -3.11
C GLU A 318 32.77 1.90 -3.68
N PRO A 319 32.72 2.21 -4.98
CA PRO A 319 31.53 2.81 -5.60
C PRO A 319 30.48 1.75 -5.91
N ASP A 320 29.21 2.15 -5.83
CA ASP A 320 28.12 1.29 -6.28
C ASP A 320 27.86 1.42 -7.79
N TYR A 321 27.45 0.30 -8.39
CA TYR A 321 27.14 0.11 -9.81
C TYR A 321 25.85 -0.70 -9.92
N PRO A 322 24.71 -0.08 -9.60
CA PRO A 322 23.50 -0.83 -9.28
C PRO A 322 22.95 -1.61 -10.48
N GLN A 323 23.09 -1.09 -11.71
CA GLN A 323 22.70 -1.85 -12.90
C GLN A 323 23.48 -3.15 -13.03
N GLU A 324 24.81 -3.07 -12.95
CA GLU A 324 25.69 -4.21 -13.12
C GLU A 324 25.49 -5.24 -12.00
N TYR A 325 25.44 -4.79 -10.75
CA TYR A 325 25.25 -5.68 -9.60
C TYR A 325 23.87 -6.33 -9.56
N GLN A 326 22.79 -5.60 -9.86
CA GLN A 326 21.43 -6.16 -9.85
C GLN A 326 21.25 -7.18 -10.98
N GLN A 327 21.77 -6.91 -12.18
CA GLN A 327 21.69 -7.85 -13.31
C GLN A 327 22.58 -9.08 -13.13
N ALA A 328 23.80 -8.92 -12.60
CA ALA A 328 24.69 -10.04 -12.30
C ALA A 328 24.08 -10.94 -11.21
N PHE A 329 23.50 -10.34 -10.17
CA PHE A 329 22.78 -11.06 -9.13
C PHE A 329 21.60 -11.86 -9.69
N ALA A 330 20.81 -11.26 -10.59
CA ALA A 330 19.70 -11.95 -11.24
C ALA A 330 20.16 -13.16 -12.07
N LEU A 331 21.23 -13.03 -12.86
CA LEU A 331 21.78 -14.16 -13.61
C LEU A 331 22.35 -15.27 -12.72
N PHE A 332 23.00 -14.91 -11.61
CA PHE A 332 23.48 -15.87 -10.61
C PHE A 332 22.32 -16.69 -10.04
N ARG A 333 21.23 -16.03 -9.63
CA ARG A 333 20.04 -16.71 -9.10
C ARG A 333 19.33 -17.52 -10.17
N LEU A 334 19.19 -16.99 -11.38
CA LEU A 334 18.63 -17.70 -12.53
C LEU A 334 19.37 -19.02 -12.79
N ALA A 335 20.70 -19.00 -12.83
CA ALA A 335 21.49 -20.21 -13.07
C ALA A 335 21.25 -21.29 -12.00
N ALA A 336 21.14 -20.89 -10.74
CA ALA A 336 20.84 -21.81 -9.63
C ALA A 336 19.43 -22.39 -9.73
N LEU A 337 18.42 -21.55 -9.96
CA LEU A 337 17.02 -21.99 -10.10
C LEU A 337 16.85 -22.92 -11.29
N GLN A 338 17.41 -22.59 -12.45
CA GLN A 338 17.35 -23.44 -13.65
C GLN A 338 18.07 -24.78 -13.42
N THR A 339 19.13 -24.81 -12.62
CA THR A 339 19.81 -26.05 -12.23
C THR A 339 18.89 -26.95 -11.40
N VAL A 340 18.20 -26.40 -10.40
CA VAL A 340 17.24 -27.15 -9.57
C VAL A 340 16.05 -27.63 -10.39
N LEU A 341 15.58 -26.83 -11.35
CA LEU A 341 14.51 -27.21 -12.28
C LEU A 341 14.94 -28.29 -13.31
N GLY A 342 16.24 -28.63 -13.39
CA GLY A 342 16.79 -29.57 -14.37
C GLY A 342 17.00 -28.99 -15.77
N ASN A 343 16.85 -27.67 -15.92
CA ASN A 343 16.98 -26.92 -17.16
C ASN A 343 18.45 -26.51 -17.37
N THR A 344 19.30 -27.50 -17.64
CA THR A 344 20.76 -27.28 -17.71
C THR A 344 21.18 -26.33 -18.83
N THR A 345 20.43 -26.27 -19.93
CA THR A 345 20.74 -25.37 -21.06
C THR A 345 20.53 -23.91 -20.68
N GLU A 346 19.47 -23.61 -19.95
CA GLU A 346 19.12 -22.28 -19.45
C GLU A 346 20.09 -21.86 -18.32
N ALA A 347 20.50 -22.80 -17.46
CA ALA A 347 21.55 -22.54 -16.47
C ALA A 347 22.90 -22.19 -17.14
N ASP A 348 23.30 -22.93 -18.19
CA ASP A 348 24.52 -22.66 -18.97
C ASP A 348 24.43 -21.32 -19.73
N TRP A 349 23.24 -20.96 -20.22
CA TRP A 349 22.99 -19.65 -20.82
C TRP A 349 23.24 -18.53 -19.81
N ALA A 350 22.64 -18.61 -18.62
CA ALA A 350 22.79 -17.59 -17.58
C ALA A 350 24.26 -17.40 -17.17
N LEU A 351 25.00 -18.50 -16.99
CA LEU A 351 26.44 -18.47 -16.71
C LEU A 351 27.25 -17.88 -17.87
N THR A 352 26.85 -18.13 -19.12
CA THR A 352 27.50 -17.53 -20.30
C THR A 352 27.26 -16.02 -20.33
N GLN A 353 26.03 -15.57 -20.08
CA GLN A 353 25.69 -14.16 -19.99
C GLN A 353 26.50 -13.45 -18.89
N LEU A 354 26.66 -14.07 -17.72
CA LEU A 354 27.52 -13.53 -16.65
C LEU A 354 28.95 -13.27 -17.15
N LYS A 355 29.56 -14.26 -17.81
CA LYS A 355 30.93 -14.16 -18.31
C LYS A 355 31.11 -13.11 -19.41
N GLU A 356 30.12 -12.98 -20.29
CA GLU A 356 30.18 -12.04 -21.42
C GLU A 356 29.94 -10.60 -20.99
N ARG A 357 29.02 -10.36 -20.04
CA ARG A 357 28.58 -9.03 -19.63
C ARG A 357 29.39 -8.46 -18.47
N PHE A 358 29.91 -9.31 -17.59
CA PHE A 358 30.63 -8.91 -16.37
C PHE A 358 32.03 -9.55 -16.34
N PRO A 359 32.92 -9.23 -17.30
CA PRO A 359 34.24 -9.83 -17.36
C PRO A 359 35.08 -9.52 -16.12
N GLN A 360 36.10 -10.34 -15.84
CA GLN A 360 36.94 -10.18 -14.65
C GLN A 360 37.46 -8.74 -14.46
N GLY A 361 37.21 -8.18 -13.28
CA GLY A 361 37.60 -6.82 -12.92
C GLY A 361 36.54 -5.74 -13.20
N THR A 362 35.36 -6.12 -13.70
CA THR A 362 34.18 -5.24 -13.74
C THR A 362 33.22 -5.54 -12.59
N PRO A 363 32.36 -4.59 -12.19
CA PRO A 363 31.29 -4.84 -11.23
C PRO A 363 30.44 -6.05 -11.62
N GLY A 364 30.12 -6.91 -10.64
CA GLY A 364 29.33 -8.12 -10.84
C GLY A 364 30.13 -9.35 -11.31
N ALA A 365 31.44 -9.22 -11.60
CA ALA A 365 32.26 -10.34 -12.05
C ALA A 365 32.46 -11.42 -10.95
N GLU A 366 32.27 -11.05 -9.69
CA GLU A 366 32.30 -11.93 -8.52
C GLU A 366 31.28 -13.07 -8.66
N PHE A 367 30.12 -12.79 -9.25
CA PHE A 367 29.07 -13.79 -9.45
C PHE A 367 29.47 -14.92 -10.41
N ILE A 368 30.51 -14.77 -11.22
CA ILE A 368 30.97 -15.86 -12.09
C ILE A 368 31.50 -17.04 -11.26
N SER A 369 32.34 -16.77 -10.26
CA SER A 369 32.92 -17.82 -9.41
C SER A 369 31.86 -18.41 -8.48
N LEU A 370 30.99 -17.56 -7.91
CA LEU A 370 29.88 -17.98 -7.06
C LEU A 370 28.87 -18.85 -7.82
N THR A 371 28.51 -18.48 -9.05
CA THR A 371 27.63 -19.30 -9.90
C THR A 371 28.24 -20.66 -10.20
N LEU A 372 29.53 -20.69 -10.57
CA LEU A 372 30.23 -21.95 -10.83
C LEU A 372 30.25 -22.85 -9.58
N LEU A 373 30.50 -22.28 -8.40
CA LEU A 373 30.48 -23.02 -7.14
C LEU A 373 29.09 -23.61 -6.88
N LEU A 374 28.06 -22.77 -6.93
CA LEU A 374 26.67 -23.15 -6.64
C LEU A 374 26.15 -24.22 -7.62
N VAL A 375 26.26 -23.97 -8.92
CA VAL A 375 25.75 -24.88 -9.95
C VAL A 375 26.48 -26.23 -9.89
N ASN A 376 27.80 -26.24 -9.70
CA ASN A 376 28.55 -27.50 -9.60
C ASN A 376 28.16 -28.32 -8.35
N SER A 377 27.92 -27.66 -7.22
CA SER A 377 27.47 -28.29 -5.98
C SER A 377 26.09 -28.93 -6.16
N LEU A 378 25.13 -28.18 -6.70
CA LEU A 378 23.78 -28.69 -7.01
C LEU A 378 23.80 -29.88 -7.99
N GLN A 379 24.60 -29.80 -9.05
CA GLN A 379 24.74 -30.89 -10.03
C GLN A 379 25.42 -32.15 -9.46
N GLN A 380 26.24 -32.01 -8.41
CA GLN A 380 26.85 -33.13 -7.70
C GLN A 380 25.90 -33.79 -6.68
N GLY A 381 24.69 -33.23 -6.52
CA GLY A 381 23.65 -33.77 -5.66
C GLY A 381 23.67 -33.20 -4.24
N ASP A 382 24.40 -32.11 -4.00
CA ASP A 382 24.27 -31.37 -2.75
C ASP A 382 22.87 -30.75 -2.65
N THR A 383 22.36 -30.65 -1.43
CA THR A 383 21.08 -29.97 -1.16
C THR A 383 21.22 -28.46 -1.40
N PRO A 384 20.16 -27.76 -1.83
CA PRO A 384 20.19 -26.31 -2.02
C PRO A 384 20.81 -25.52 -0.85
N GLU A 385 20.49 -25.91 0.39
CA GLU A 385 20.97 -25.26 1.62
C GLU A 385 22.49 -25.44 1.79
N SER A 386 23.00 -26.67 1.65
CA SER A 386 24.44 -26.97 1.71
C SER A 386 25.22 -26.28 0.59
N ALA A 387 24.64 -26.16 -0.61
CA ALA A 387 25.26 -25.45 -1.71
C ALA A 387 25.34 -23.94 -1.42
N CYS A 388 24.28 -23.37 -0.82
CA CYS A 388 24.29 -21.98 -0.37
C CYS A 388 25.26 -21.70 0.77
N GLU A 389 25.43 -22.64 1.72
CA GLU A 389 26.42 -22.50 2.79
C GLU A 389 27.84 -22.38 2.22
N ALA A 390 28.18 -23.18 1.21
CA ALA A 390 29.47 -23.08 0.52
C ALA A 390 29.66 -21.73 -0.19
N VAL A 391 28.60 -21.22 -0.83
CA VAL A 391 28.62 -19.89 -1.46
C VAL A 391 28.80 -18.79 -0.42
N ALA A 392 28.08 -18.82 0.69
CA ALA A 392 28.21 -17.84 1.77
C ALA A 392 29.64 -17.82 2.33
N GLN A 393 30.24 -18.99 2.58
CA GLN A 393 31.64 -19.10 3.02
C GLN A 393 32.63 -18.51 2.00
N GLU A 394 32.40 -18.70 0.70
CA GLU A 394 33.23 -18.09 -0.36
C GLU A 394 33.07 -16.57 -0.40
N ILE A 395 31.85 -16.05 -0.23
CA ILE A 395 31.58 -14.60 -0.16
C ILE A 395 32.31 -13.99 1.04
N GLU A 396 32.20 -14.57 2.24
CA GLU A 396 32.88 -14.07 3.43
C GLU A 396 34.40 -14.01 3.27
N GLN A 397 34.99 -15.00 2.59
CA GLN A 397 36.44 -15.12 2.42
C GLN A 397 36.98 -14.21 1.32
N THR A 398 36.30 -14.16 0.17
CA THR A 398 36.83 -13.56 -1.05
C THR A 398 36.17 -12.22 -1.37
N TYR A 399 34.89 -12.05 -1.01
CA TYR A 399 34.06 -10.89 -1.36
C TYR A 399 33.30 -10.31 -0.14
N PRO A 400 33.97 -9.97 0.97
CA PRO A 400 33.31 -9.66 2.25
C PRO A 400 32.39 -8.43 2.22
N LYS A 401 32.43 -7.62 1.15
CA LYS A 401 31.60 -6.44 0.96
C LYS A 401 30.45 -6.64 -0.01
N LEU A 402 30.28 -7.82 -0.60
CA LEU A 402 29.31 -8.04 -1.68
C LEU A 402 27.88 -7.67 -1.25
N GLY A 403 27.44 -8.09 -0.06
CA GLY A 403 26.11 -7.78 0.47
C GLY A 403 25.84 -6.28 0.62
N ALA A 404 26.86 -5.44 0.76
CA ALA A 404 26.66 -4.00 0.88
C ALA A 404 26.15 -3.34 -0.42
N HIS A 405 26.12 -4.04 -1.56
CA HIS A 405 25.48 -3.58 -2.79
C HIS A 405 23.96 -3.86 -2.84
N TYR A 406 23.41 -4.54 -1.84
CA TYR A 406 22.07 -5.11 -1.88
C TYR A 406 21.19 -4.71 -0.69
N TYR A 407 21.35 -3.47 -0.23
CA TYR A 407 20.48 -2.85 0.78
C TYR A 407 19.91 -1.56 0.21
N TRP A 408 18.61 -1.52 -0.03
CA TRP A 408 17.93 -0.38 -0.64
C TRP A 408 16.87 0.24 0.27
N GLY A 409 16.88 -0.12 1.56
CA GLY A 409 15.88 0.25 2.55
C GLY A 409 14.96 -0.91 2.94
N TRP A 410 14.11 -0.64 3.93
CA TRP A 410 13.07 -1.54 4.45
C TRP A 410 11.92 -1.73 3.46
N ASN A 411 10.97 -2.62 3.79
CA ASN A 411 9.75 -2.98 3.02
C ASN A 411 9.93 -3.80 1.72
N ILE A 412 11.16 -4.03 1.27
CA ILE A 412 11.52 -4.97 0.19
C ILE A 412 12.59 -5.94 0.67
N ALA A 413 12.82 -7.00 -0.10
CA ALA A 413 13.93 -7.91 0.13
C ALA A 413 15.28 -7.19 0.05
N TRP A 414 16.11 -7.36 1.08
CA TRP A 414 17.49 -6.94 1.08
C TRP A 414 18.42 -8.09 1.51
N TYR A 415 19.69 -7.99 1.13
CA TYR A 415 20.60 -9.13 1.15
C TYR A 415 21.92 -8.82 1.88
N GLN A 416 22.31 -9.74 2.75
CA GLN A 416 23.65 -9.82 3.34
C GLN A 416 24.43 -10.94 2.66
N ASN A 417 25.72 -11.06 2.96
CA ASN A 417 26.59 -12.07 2.35
C ASN A 417 26.01 -13.49 2.48
N GLU A 418 25.35 -13.78 3.61
CA GLU A 418 24.75 -15.07 3.94
C GLU A 418 23.41 -15.31 3.20
N THR A 419 22.77 -14.24 2.71
CA THR A 419 21.45 -14.28 2.06
C THR A 419 21.48 -13.99 0.55
N ILE A 420 22.67 -13.74 -0.03
CA ILE A 420 22.83 -13.57 -1.49
C ILE A 420 22.34 -14.81 -2.26
N CYS A 421 22.56 -16.00 -1.73
CA CYS A 421 22.16 -17.26 -2.37
C CYS A 421 20.62 -17.39 -2.45
N PRO A 422 20.05 -17.92 -3.54
CA PRO A 422 18.59 -17.98 -3.70
C PRO A 422 17.85 -18.97 -2.79
N PHE A 423 18.56 -19.84 -2.08
CA PHE A 423 17.95 -20.84 -1.18
C PHE A 423 18.20 -20.51 0.30
N THR A 424 18.45 -19.25 0.59
CA THR A 424 18.48 -18.69 1.95
C THR A 424 17.45 -17.57 2.05
N GLU A 425 16.80 -17.45 3.21
CA GLU A 425 15.78 -16.42 3.43
C GLU A 425 16.44 -15.03 3.42
N PRO A 426 15.96 -14.09 2.60
CA PRO A 426 16.40 -12.70 2.68
C PRO A 426 15.84 -12.04 3.95
N PHE A 427 16.24 -10.80 4.18
CA PHE A 427 15.65 -10.00 5.26
C PHE A 427 14.49 -9.18 4.73
N TYR A 428 13.44 -9.10 5.54
CA TYR A 428 12.30 -8.19 5.39
C TYR A 428 12.18 -7.45 6.73
N ASP A 429 12.56 -6.19 6.76
CA ASP A 429 12.36 -5.31 7.92
C ASP A 429 11.21 -4.34 7.65
#